data_AF-K4QTI0-F1
#
_entry.id   AF-K4QTI0-F1
#
_cell.length_a   1.000
_cell.length_b   1.000
_cell.length_c   1.000
_cell.angle_alpha   90.00
_cell.angle_beta   90.00
_cell.angle_gamma   90.00
#
_symmetry.space_group_name_H-M   'P 1'
#
loop_
_entity.id
_entity.type
_entity.pdbx_description
1 polymer ?
#
loop_
_entity_poly.entity_id
_entity_poly.type
_entity_poly.pdbx_seq_one_letter_code
_entity_poly.pdbx_strand_id
1 'polypeptide(L)'
;MDQVFPNGQPRQPVHCPSCLQELHLDEKQLFLSDPQTNNMVPWDPSSEPNRMRRQDQLNRAFLKCPNDKPDRHFLPVPYLMFGKPLTIAFVGQSGTGKTHLLAAIMAEIGRGGLDSLGIRCRSVNTSQHHAFLARAVNQLEAGRVLPATRPTDFVEFTDALLITVNGQTRPVAFFDIAGESLHLPGKATEFLLGVDALIFVVDALRALRLKQLTLAREVAGVPTQTAGLADPTFSAVLDRLPREGGLCDVPTAIVLNKCDVLRFEPPIDQWLREDGRPQSAPDPADVFRESQDVFAFLTRHQATPWLRPFMECRRCTLHFVSATGMSPAVLPMAGGSTVAGSPTAFAGGIRPRRVLGPLLSVFQMWGLLDTPVSVARLREV
;
A
#
# COMPACT_ATOMS: atom_id res chain seq x y z
N MET A 1 13.71 10.57 31.08
CA MET A 1 12.31 10.62 31.52
C MET A 1 11.57 9.55 30.76
N ASP A 2 11.25 8.45 31.43
CA ASP A 2 10.64 7.28 30.81
C ASP A 2 9.23 7.63 30.34
N GLN A 3 9.06 7.72 29.02
CA GLN A 3 7.81 8.15 28.40
C GLN A 3 6.84 6.97 28.31
N VAL A 4 6.13 6.73 29.39
CA VAL A 4 5.09 5.71 29.54
C VAL A 4 3.80 6.18 28.85
N PHE A 5 3.17 5.33 28.03
CA PHE A 5 1.78 5.53 27.60
C PHE A 5 0.86 5.52 28.82
N PRO A 6 -0.38 6.07 28.76
CA PRO A 6 -1.37 5.88 29.84
C PRO A 6 -1.61 4.41 30.25
N ASN A 7 -1.15 3.42 29.46
CA ASN A 7 -1.30 1.98 29.70
C ASN A 7 -0.04 1.25 30.22
N GLY A 8 1.03 1.94 30.65
CA GLY A 8 2.13 1.27 31.39
C GLY A 8 3.07 0.35 30.58
N GLN A 9 2.87 0.15 29.27
CA GLN A 9 3.80 -0.62 28.43
C GLN A 9 5.02 0.22 28.00
N PRO A 10 6.24 -0.34 28.02
CA PRO A 10 7.41 0.32 27.47
C PRO A 10 7.19 0.62 25.98
N ARG A 11 7.51 1.84 25.56
CA ARG A 11 7.41 2.25 24.15
C ARG A 11 8.33 1.38 23.31
N GLN A 12 7.76 0.63 22.38
CA GLN A 12 8.56 -0.01 21.34
C GLN A 12 9.28 1.07 20.52
N PRO A 13 10.54 0.84 20.12
CA PRO A 13 11.29 1.79 19.32
C PRO A 13 10.59 2.02 17.98
N VAL A 14 10.48 3.30 17.59
CA VAL A 14 9.94 3.71 16.29
C VAL A 14 11.14 3.96 15.39
N HIS A 15 11.16 3.38 14.20
CA HIS A 15 12.24 3.58 13.26
C HIS A 15 11.82 4.57 12.16
N CYS A 16 12.78 5.32 11.65
CA CYS A 16 12.61 6.05 10.41
C CYS A 16 12.41 5.04 9.28
N PRO A 17 11.29 5.06 8.53
CA PRO A 17 11.07 4.10 7.46
C PRO A 17 12.18 4.18 6.42
N SER A 18 12.73 5.37 6.22
CA SER A 18 13.69 5.66 5.17
C SER A 18 15.14 5.22 5.40
N CYS A 19 15.62 5.26 6.64
CA CYS A 19 17.01 4.90 6.97
C CYS A 19 17.13 3.99 8.19
N LEU A 20 16.01 3.53 8.74
CA LEU A 20 15.92 2.64 9.90
C LEU A 20 16.50 3.20 11.21
N GLN A 21 16.94 4.46 11.20
CA GLN A 21 17.41 5.14 12.41
C GLN A 21 16.29 5.12 13.47
N GLU A 22 16.65 4.74 14.69
CA GLU A 22 15.72 4.81 15.81
C GLU A 22 15.35 6.27 16.08
N LEU A 23 14.05 6.50 16.25
CA LEU A 23 13.47 7.80 16.44
C LEU A 23 12.93 7.93 17.86
N HIS A 24 13.35 9.01 18.50
CA HIS A 24 12.76 9.49 19.74
C HIS A 24 12.21 10.89 19.50
N LEU A 25 11.09 11.19 20.14
CA LEU A 25 10.54 12.54 20.10
C LEU A 25 11.49 13.49 20.83
N ASP A 26 12.22 14.30 20.07
CA ASP A 26 13.04 15.41 20.56
C ASP A 26 12.38 16.73 20.19
N GLU A 27 11.91 17.47 21.19
CA GLU A 27 11.24 18.77 21.01
C GLU A 27 12.15 19.80 20.32
N LYS A 28 13.48 19.64 20.40
CA LYS A 28 14.45 20.53 19.74
C LYS A 28 14.61 20.26 18.24
N GLN A 29 14.09 19.13 17.75
CA GLN A 29 14.16 18.72 16.35
C GLN A 29 12.79 18.79 15.66
N LEU A 30 11.89 19.63 16.18
CA LEU A 30 10.57 19.84 15.61
C LEU A 30 10.56 20.98 14.60
N PHE A 31 9.81 20.77 13.52
CA PHE A 31 9.70 21.69 12.40
C PHE A 31 8.24 21.83 11.99
N LEU A 32 7.86 23.01 11.52
CA LEU A 32 6.60 23.26 10.83
C LEU A 32 6.89 23.62 9.38
N SER A 33 6.01 23.21 8.47
CA SER A 33 6.07 23.68 7.09
C SER A 33 5.57 25.13 7.02
N ASP A 34 6.38 26.01 6.44
CA ASP A 34 5.98 27.36 6.07
C ASP A 34 4.93 27.29 4.94
N PRO A 35 3.73 27.90 5.12
CA PRO A 35 2.67 27.83 4.12
C PRO A 35 2.96 28.61 2.82
N GLN A 36 3.89 29.57 2.84
CA GLN A 36 4.26 30.37 1.66
C GLN A 36 5.39 29.70 0.86
N THR A 37 6.39 29.18 1.57
CA THR A 37 7.61 28.67 0.93
C THR A 37 7.67 27.15 0.86
N ASN A 38 6.77 26.44 1.56
CA ASN A 38 6.83 24.99 1.81
C ASN A 38 8.14 24.50 2.44
N ASN A 39 8.95 25.42 2.99
CA ASN A 39 10.18 25.08 3.68
C ASN A 39 9.90 24.64 5.12
N MET A 40 10.71 23.71 5.63
CA MET A 40 10.65 23.28 7.03
C MET A 40 11.37 24.30 7.91
N VAL A 41 10.64 24.93 8.83
CA VAL A 41 11.14 25.93 9.79
C VAL A 41 11.16 25.33 11.19
N PRO A 42 12.28 25.43 11.94
CA PRO A 42 12.34 24.97 13.33
C PRO A 42 11.22 25.58 14.17
N TRP A 43 10.60 24.76 15.01
CA TRP A 43 9.49 25.16 15.87
C TRP A 43 9.68 24.63 17.29
N ASP A 44 9.53 25.52 18.27
CA ASP A 44 9.61 25.18 19.70
C ASP A 44 8.18 25.06 20.28
N PRO A 45 7.74 23.88 20.74
CA PRO A 45 6.42 23.71 21.34
C PRO A 45 6.16 24.62 22.55
N SER A 46 7.20 25.00 23.28
CA SER A 46 7.08 25.85 24.47
C SER A 46 6.71 27.30 24.13
N SER A 47 6.93 27.73 22.88
CA SER A 47 6.60 29.08 22.42
C SER A 47 5.10 29.33 22.25
N GLU A 48 4.27 28.27 22.19
CA GLU A 48 2.81 28.38 22.12
C GLU A 48 2.19 28.11 23.49
N PRO A 49 1.73 29.13 24.24
CA PRO A 49 1.19 28.96 25.58
C PRO A 49 -0.19 28.28 25.59
N ASN A 50 -0.96 28.37 24.51
CA ASN A 50 -2.29 27.76 24.46
C ASN A 50 -2.19 26.26 24.16
N ARG A 51 -2.59 25.42 25.12
CA ARG A 51 -2.52 23.95 25.01
C ARG A 51 -3.24 23.38 23.77
N MET A 52 -4.40 23.93 23.40
CA MET A 52 -5.15 23.45 22.23
C MET A 52 -4.42 23.79 20.93
N ARG A 53 -3.90 25.01 20.81
CA ARG A 53 -3.10 25.43 19.65
C ARG A 53 -1.78 24.67 19.56
N ARG A 54 -1.10 24.44 20.69
CA ARG A 54 0.12 23.63 20.74
C ARG A 54 -0.14 22.21 20.26
N GLN A 55 -1.25 21.60 20.67
CA GLN A 55 -1.62 20.26 20.22
C GLN A 55 -1.93 20.22 18.71
N ASP A 56 -2.62 21.23 18.19
CA ASP A 56 -2.86 21.36 16.75
C ASP A 56 -1.54 21.52 15.96
N GLN A 57 -0.63 22.35 16.45
CA GLN A 57 0.71 22.51 15.88
C GLN A 57 1.52 21.21 15.93
N LEU A 58 1.50 20.47 17.04
CA LEU A 58 2.12 19.14 17.14
C LEU A 58 1.58 18.17 16.09
N ASN A 59 0.26 18.18 15.83
CA ASN A 59 -0.34 17.32 14.80
C ASN A 59 0.11 17.68 13.37
N ARG A 60 0.62 18.90 13.17
CA ARG A 60 1.13 19.41 11.89
C ARG A 60 2.66 19.43 11.81
N ALA A 61 3.33 19.25 12.95
CA ALA A 61 4.77 19.28 13.06
C ALA A 61 5.42 18.02 12.50
N PHE A 62 6.69 18.18 12.14
CA PHE A 62 7.57 17.14 11.67
C PHE A 62 8.76 17.03 12.61
N LEU A 63 9.13 15.80 12.96
CA LEU A 63 10.41 15.50 13.58
C LEU A 63 11.46 15.33 12.48
N LYS A 64 12.57 16.05 12.60
CA LYS A 64 13.75 15.81 11.78
C LYS A 64 14.48 14.56 12.28
N CYS A 65 14.61 13.55 11.42
CA CYS A 65 15.38 12.35 11.72
C CYS A 65 16.83 12.71 12.04
N PRO A 66 17.45 12.13 13.09
CA PRO A 66 18.83 12.41 13.48
C PRO A 66 19.84 11.64 12.60
N ASN A 67 19.52 11.40 11.33
CA ASN A 67 20.40 10.65 10.46
C ASN A 67 21.60 11.52 10.03
N ASP A 68 22.75 10.87 9.85
CA ASP A 68 23.99 11.52 9.39
C ASP A 68 24.08 11.62 7.86
N LYS A 69 23.00 11.27 7.14
CA LYS A 69 22.97 11.28 5.68
C LYS A 69 22.68 12.72 5.18
N PRO A 70 23.13 13.09 3.97
CA PRO A 70 22.91 14.43 3.43
C PRO A 70 21.41 14.75 3.23
N ASP A 71 20.59 13.72 3.00
CA ASP A 71 19.14 13.87 2.82
C ASP A 71 18.44 13.94 4.17
N ARG A 72 17.80 15.08 4.44
CA ARG A 72 17.04 15.29 5.67
C ARG A 72 15.70 14.59 5.58
N HIS A 73 15.40 13.73 6.55
CA HIS A 73 14.08 13.09 6.62
C HIS A 73 13.22 13.82 7.64
N PHE A 74 12.01 14.16 7.25
CA PHE A 74 11.02 14.80 8.10
C PHE A 74 9.82 13.86 8.23
N LEU A 75 9.49 13.48 9.46
CA LEU A 75 8.41 12.55 9.74
C LEU A 75 7.34 13.27 10.54
N PRO A 76 6.05 13.18 10.17
CA PRO A 76 4.99 13.77 10.97
C PRO A 76 5.05 13.29 12.42
N VAL A 77 4.96 14.20 13.38
CA VAL A 77 4.99 13.84 14.81
C VAL A 77 3.95 12.78 15.19
N PRO A 78 2.70 12.80 14.67
CA PRO A 78 1.72 11.74 14.96
C PRO A 78 2.19 10.32 14.57
N TYR A 79 3.15 10.17 13.65
CA TYR A 79 3.76 8.87 13.33
C TYR A 79 4.47 8.23 14.53
N LEU A 80 4.96 9.03 15.48
CA LEU A 80 5.70 8.56 16.66
C LEU A 80 4.84 8.42 17.91
N MET A 81 3.64 9.03 17.92
CA MET A 81 2.86 9.25 19.14
C MET A 81 1.92 8.11 19.51
N PHE A 82 1.65 7.18 18.58
CA PHE A 82 0.64 6.12 18.77
C PHE A 82 1.26 4.70 18.76
N GLY A 83 2.52 4.61 19.21
CA GLY A 83 3.30 3.37 19.33
C GLY A 83 3.86 2.89 17.99
N LYS A 84 4.27 1.61 17.91
CA LYS A 84 4.96 1.09 16.72
C LYS A 84 4.08 1.25 15.47
N PRO A 85 4.53 2.01 14.46
CA PRO A 85 3.84 2.11 13.18
C PRO A 85 3.82 0.78 12.45
N LEU A 86 2.77 0.54 11.68
CA LEU A 86 2.71 -0.50 10.67
C LEU A 86 3.10 0.10 9.32
N THR A 87 4.23 -0.30 8.78
CA THR A 87 4.68 0.09 7.44
C THR A 87 4.28 -0.95 6.39
N ILE A 88 3.57 -0.52 5.35
CA ILE A 88 3.07 -1.39 4.27
C ILE A 88 3.67 -0.94 2.95
N ALA A 89 4.38 -1.83 2.27
CA ALA A 89 4.94 -1.54 0.95
C ALA A 89 4.24 -2.30 -0.17
N PHE A 90 3.94 -1.60 -1.26
CA PHE A 90 3.41 -2.17 -2.50
C PHE A 90 4.56 -2.53 -3.43
N VAL A 91 4.61 -3.79 -3.85
CA VAL A 91 5.71 -4.36 -4.65
C VAL A 91 5.20 -4.82 -6.00
N GLY A 92 5.98 -4.54 -7.04
CA GLY A 92 5.69 -4.89 -8.43
C GLY A 92 6.32 -3.90 -9.40
N GLN A 93 6.49 -4.31 -10.65
CA GLN A 93 7.03 -3.52 -11.73
C GLN A 93 6.18 -2.28 -11.99
N SER A 94 6.74 -1.28 -12.67
CA SER A 94 5.96 -0.18 -13.21
C SER A 94 4.81 -0.70 -14.11
N GLY A 95 3.65 -0.07 -13.97
CA GLY A 95 2.43 -0.42 -14.72
C GLY A 95 1.60 -1.58 -14.17
N THR A 96 2.00 -2.25 -13.08
CA THR A 96 1.18 -3.32 -12.46
C THR A 96 -0.06 -2.79 -11.73
N GLY A 97 -0.13 -1.48 -11.49
CA GLY A 97 -1.29 -0.80 -10.92
C GLY A 97 -1.21 -0.55 -9.41
N LYS A 98 -0.01 -0.54 -8.81
CA LYS A 98 0.21 -0.27 -7.38
C LYS A 98 -0.37 1.07 -6.91
N THR A 99 -0.03 2.17 -7.58
CA THR A 99 -0.55 3.51 -7.28
C THR A 99 -2.07 3.57 -7.44
N HIS A 100 -2.62 2.90 -8.46
CA HIS A 100 -4.06 2.82 -8.68
C HIS A 100 -4.75 2.03 -7.56
N LEU A 101 -4.15 0.92 -7.12
CA LEU A 101 -4.65 0.12 -6.01
C LEU A 101 -4.62 0.92 -4.70
N LEU A 102 -3.51 1.59 -4.39
CA LEU A 102 -3.41 2.43 -3.19
C LEU A 102 -4.40 3.59 -3.22
N ALA A 103 -4.55 4.28 -4.35
CA ALA A 103 -5.54 5.34 -4.51
C ALA A 103 -6.98 4.81 -4.33
N ALA A 104 -7.29 3.64 -4.88
CA ALA A 104 -8.60 3.01 -4.71
C ALA A 104 -8.87 2.58 -3.25
N ILE A 105 -7.84 2.07 -2.54
CA ILE A 105 -7.94 1.78 -1.11
C ILE A 105 -8.24 3.06 -0.32
N MET A 106 -7.51 4.15 -0.57
CA MET A 106 -7.75 5.43 0.12
C MET A 106 -9.12 6.02 -0.20
N ALA A 107 -9.59 5.89 -1.45
CA ALA A 107 -10.94 6.29 -1.83
C ALA A 107 -12.02 5.52 -1.05
N GLU A 108 -11.91 4.19 -0.97
CA GLU A 108 -12.87 3.37 -0.24
C GLU A 108 -12.82 3.62 1.27
N ILE A 109 -11.63 3.86 1.85
CA ILE A 109 -11.50 4.31 3.25
C ILE A 109 -12.21 5.66 3.45
N GLY A 110 -11.96 6.63 2.58
CA GLY A 110 -12.58 7.96 2.65
C GLY A 110 -14.11 7.93 2.49
N ARG A 111 -14.65 6.91 1.84
CA ARG A 111 -16.10 6.64 1.70
C ARG A 111 -16.71 5.84 2.86
N GLY A 112 -15.96 5.62 3.95
CA GLY A 112 -16.42 4.87 5.12
C GLY A 112 -16.41 3.35 4.93
N GLY A 113 -15.62 2.82 3.99
CA GLY A 113 -15.54 1.39 3.69
C GLY A 113 -15.05 0.51 4.84
N LEU A 114 -14.58 1.11 5.94
CA LEU A 114 -14.15 0.45 7.17
C LEU A 114 -15.04 0.74 8.38
N ASP A 115 -16.07 1.59 8.23
CA ASP A 115 -16.90 2.07 9.35
C ASP A 115 -17.73 0.95 9.98
N SER A 116 -18.25 0.03 9.16
CA SER A 116 -18.97 -1.19 9.58
C SER A 116 -18.13 -2.08 10.51
N LEU A 117 -16.80 -1.98 10.41
CA LEU A 117 -15.84 -2.75 11.19
C LEU A 117 -15.45 -2.05 12.50
N GLY A 118 -16.00 -0.86 12.77
CA GLY A 118 -15.60 -0.02 13.89
C GLY A 118 -14.20 0.56 13.76
N ILE A 119 -13.60 0.51 12.56
CA ILE A 119 -12.25 1.00 12.29
C ILE A 119 -12.35 2.47 11.88
N ARG A 120 -11.79 3.37 12.70
CA ARG A 120 -11.75 4.80 12.39
C ARG A 120 -10.41 5.18 11.79
N CYS A 121 -10.43 5.94 10.72
CA CYS A 121 -9.23 6.42 10.04
C CYS A 121 -9.12 7.94 10.15
N ARG A 122 -7.94 8.46 10.46
CA ARG A 122 -7.61 9.89 10.39
C ARG A 122 -6.25 10.05 9.74
N SER A 123 -5.98 11.15 9.05
CA SER A 123 -4.65 11.38 8.51
C SER A 123 -3.60 11.55 9.62
N VAL A 124 -2.40 11.05 9.39
CA VAL A 124 -1.23 11.34 10.25
C VAL A 124 -0.80 12.80 10.06
N ASN A 125 -0.91 13.33 8.84
CA ASN A 125 -0.68 14.72 8.51
C ASN A 125 -1.67 15.18 7.44
N THR A 126 -2.48 16.20 7.75
CA THR A 126 -3.55 16.67 6.85
C THR A 126 -3.01 17.21 5.52
N SER A 127 -1.88 17.92 5.52
CA SER A 127 -1.32 18.52 4.30
C SER A 127 -0.78 17.45 3.35
N GLN A 128 -0.01 16.48 3.85
CA GLN A 128 0.48 15.36 3.05
C GLN A 128 -0.66 14.49 2.50
N HIS A 129 -1.64 14.18 3.35
CA HIS A 129 -2.82 13.42 2.95
C HIS A 129 -3.61 14.14 1.85
N HIS A 130 -3.91 15.44 2.03
CA HIS A 130 -4.61 16.22 1.01
C HIS A 130 -3.83 16.29 -0.32
N ALA A 131 -2.50 16.42 -0.26
CA ALA A 131 -1.67 16.37 -1.45
C ALA A 131 -1.75 15.00 -2.15
N PHE A 132 -1.82 13.89 -1.40
CA PHE A 132 -2.04 12.56 -1.97
C PHE A 132 -3.43 12.42 -2.60
N LEU A 133 -4.48 12.86 -1.91
CA LEU A 133 -5.85 12.85 -2.45
C LEU A 133 -5.92 13.63 -3.77
N ALA A 134 -5.37 14.83 -3.82
CA ALA A 134 -5.40 15.67 -5.02
C ALA A 134 -4.62 15.06 -6.20
N ARG A 135 -3.44 14.47 -5.95
CA ARG A 135 -2.56 13.93 -7.00
C ARG A 135 -2.98 12.55 -7.51
N ALA A 136 -3.63 11.74 -6.67
CA ALA A 136 -3.96 10.36 -6.97
C ALA A 136 -5.47 10.08 -6.91
N VAL A 137 -6.09 10.20 -5.73
CA VAL A 137 -7.49 9.80 -5.53
C VAL A 137 -8.45 10.60 -6.42
N ASN A 138 -8.38 11.94 -6.36
CA ASN A 138 -9.27 12.82 -7.12
C ASN A 138 -9.06 12.67 -8.63
N GLN A 139 -7.82 12.43 -9.07
CA GLN A 139 -7.52 12.17 -10.49
C GLN A 139 -8.16 10.85 -10.94
N LEU A 140 -8.02 9.80 -10.13
CA LEU A 140 -8.56 8.48 -10.43
C LEU A 140 -10.10 8.49 -10.43
N GLU A 141 -10.73 9.15 -9.45
CA GLU A 141 -12.20 9.32 -9.39
C GLU A 141 -12.74 10.15 -10.57
N ALA A 142 -11.97 11.11 -11.05
CA ALA A 142 -12.26 11.84 -12.29
C ALA A 142 -12.05 10.99 -13.57
N GLY A 143 -11.77 9.69 -13.42
CA GLY A 143 -11.57 8.75 -14.53
C GLY A 143 -10.23 8.90 -15.24
N ARG A 144 -9.26 9.62 -14.68
CA ARG A 144 -7.93 9.77 -15.29
C ARG A 144 -7.03 8.59 -14.93
N VAL A 145 -6.22 8.16 -15.88
CA VAL A 145 -5.14 7.19 -15.61
C VAL A 145 -4.02 7.90 -14.87
N LEU A 146 -3.60 7.33 -13.74
CA LEU A 146 -2.51 7.91 -12.95
C LEU A 146 -1.17 7.69 -13.67
N PRO A 147 -0.28 8.70 -13.67
CA PRO A 147 1.06 8.54 -14.22
C PRO A 147 1.83 7.45 -13.48
N ALA A 148 2.80 6.84 -14.16
CA ALA A 148 3.71 5.91 -13.51
C ALA A 148 4.46 6.59 -12.36
N THR A 149 4.66 5.87 -11.25
CA THR A 149 5.49 6.29 -10.12
C THR A 149 6.88 6.63 -10.64
N ARG A 150 7.32 7.88 -10.46
CA ARG A 150 8.63 8.31 -10.94
C ARG A 150 9.71 7.55 -10.15
N PRO A 151 10.74 7.00 -10.80
CA PRO A 151 11.89 6.45 -10.08
C PRO A 151 12.52 7.58 -9.28
N THR A 152 12.59 7.39 -7.97
CA THR A 152 13.30 8.26 -7.05
C THR A 152 14.38 7.44 -6.34
N ASP A 153 15.49 8.08 -5.98
CA ASP A 153 16.58 7.47 -5.19
C ASP A 153 16.15 7.10 -3.76
N PHE A 154 14.88 7.38 -3.43
CA PHE A 154 14.31 7.27 -2.11
C PHE A 154 12.86 6.80 -2.18
N VAL A 155 12.42 5.99 -1.20
CA VAL A 155 11.02 5.57 -1.10
C VAL A 155 10.19 6.76 -0.61
N GLU A 156 9.36 7.32 -1.49
CA GLU A 156 8.49 8.42 -1.12
C GLU A 156 7.38 7.92 -0.18
N PHE A 157 7.35 8.47 1.02
CA PHE A 157 6.25 8.28 1.98
C PHE A 157 4.96 8.75 1.30
N THR A 158 4.12 7.79 0.90
CA THR A 158 3.04 8.10 -0.03
C THR A 158 1.86 8.73 0.71
N ASP A 159 1.44 8.07 1.79
CA ASP A 159 0.41 8.55 2.71
C ASP A 159 0.51 7.78 4.04
N ALA A 160 -0.09 8.32 5.11
CA ALA A 160 -0.25 7.58 6.35
C ALA A 160 -1.51 7.97 7.12
N LEU A 161 -2.11 6.96 7.74
CA LEU A 161 -3.34 7.07 8.51
C LEU A 161 -3.11 6.63 9.95
N LEU A 162 -3.71 7.35 10.89
CA LEU A 162 -3.98 6.86 12.23
C LEU A 162 -5.22 5.95 12.15
N ILE A 163 -5.01 4.66 12.35
CA ILE A 163 -6.04 3.65 12.37
C ILE A 163 -6.41 3.36 13.83
N THR A 164 -7.69 3.49 14.16
CA THR A 164 -8.20 3.22 15.50
C THR A 164 -9.16 2.05 15.48
N VAL A 165 -8.83 0.98 16.21
CA VAL A 165 -9.62 -0.24 16.34
C VAL A 165 -9.77 -0.54 17.83
N ASN A 166 -10.99 -0.82 18.30
CA ASN A 166 -11.25 -1.17 19.71
C ASN A 166 -10.60 -0.21 20.73
N GLY A 167 -10.57 1.09 20.40
CA GLY A 167 -9.98 2.14 21.24
C GLY A 167 -8.45 2.26 21.17
N GLN A 168 -7.75 1.36 20.48
CA GLN A 168 -6.31 1.44 20.25
C GLN A 168 -6.03 2.14 18.92
N THR A 169 -5.16 3.15 18.93
CA THR A 169 -4.72 3.87 17.74
C THR A 169 -3.31 3.45 17.35
N ARG A 170 -3.07 3.16 16.07
CA ARG A 170 -1.76 2.86 15.49
C ARG A 170 -1.55 3.67 14.19
N PRO A 171 -0.35 4.20 13.93
CA PRO A 171 -0.01 4.76 12.63
C PRO A 171 0.18 3.64 11.61
N VAL A 172 -0.41 3.79 10.42
CA VAL A 172 -0.20 2.92 9.26
C VAL A 172 0.34 3.77 8.14
N ALA A 173 1.55 3.48 7.67
CA ALA A 173 2.21 4.20 6.60
C ALA A 173 2.31 3.35 5.33
N PHE A 174 1.95 3.94 4.20
CA PHE A 174 1.90 3.28 2.91
C PHE A 174 3.02 3.77 2.00
N PHE A 175 3.69 2.83 1.34
CA PHE A 175 4.81 3.08 0.45
C PHE A 175 4.56 2.43 -0.91
N ASP A 176 4.52 3.24 -1.96
CA ASP A 176 4.49 2.78 -3.34
C ASP A 176 5.92 2.73 -3.90
N ILE A 177 6.50 1.53 -4.03
CA ILE A 177 7.88 1.38 -4.49
C ILE A 177 7.91 1.34 -6.03
N ALA A 178 8.60 2.29 -6.67
CA ALA A 178 8.89 2.19 -8.10
C ALA A 178 9.73 0.93 -8.39
N GLY A 179 9.30 0.10 -9.34
CA GLY A 179 9.95 -1.18 -9.61
C GLY A 179 11.41 -1.01 -10.06
N GLU A 180 11.69 0.09 -10.76
CA GLU A 180 13.01 0.48 -11.23
C GLU A 180 13.97 0.79 -10.08
N SER A 181 13.48 1.34 -8.96
CA SER A 181 14.28 1.70 -7.79
C SER A 181 14.81 0.48 -7.01
N LEU A 182 14.23 -0.72 -7.22
CA LEU A 182 14.63 -1.96 -6.53
C LEU A 182 15.88 -2.63 -7.12
N HIS A 183 16.25 -2.23 -8.34
CA HIS A 183 17.44 -2.73 -9.05
C HIS A 183 18.70 -1.93 -8.73
N LEU A 184 18.56 -0.75 -8.16
CA LEU A 184 19.69 0.10 -7.77
C LEU A 184 20.12 -0.26 -6.33
N PRO A 185 21.40 -0.58 -6.07
CA PRO A 185 21.90 -0.67 -4.71
C PRO A 185 21.78 0.71 -4.02
N GLY A 186 21.11 0.80 -2.87
CA GLY A 186 20.92 2.10 -2.19
C GLY A 186 19.76 2.17 -1.20
N LYS A 187 19.36 3.40 -0.84
CA LYS A 187 18.40 3.73 0.24
C LYS A 187 17.02 3.08 0.08
N ALA A 188 16.55 2.92 -1.16
CA ALA A 188 15.30 2.21 -1.44
C ALA A 188 15.29 0.76 -0.95
N THR A 189 16.47 0.14 -0.85
CA THR A 189 16.64 -1.25 -0.40
C THR A 189 16.81 -1.37 1.11
N GLU A 190 17.32 -0.34 1.80
CA GLU A 190 17.35 -0.28 3.27
C GLU A 190 15.95 -0.24 3.86
N PHE A 191 15.04 0.55 3.26
CA PHE A 191 13.63 0.63 3.65
C PHE A 191 12.97 -0.77 3.77
N LEU A 192 13.31 -1.69 2.87
CA LEU A 192 12.75 -3.05 2.86
C LEU A 192 13.10 -3.88 4.10
N LEU A 193 14.21 -3.56 4.78
CA LEU A 193 14.59 -4.27 6.01
C LEU A 193 13.71 -3.88 7.20
N GLY A 194 13.06 -2.72 7.14
CA GLY A 194 12.19 -2.20 8.19
C GLY A 194 10.70 -2.30 7.88
N VAL A 195 10.32 -2.94 6.77
CA VAL A 195 8.91 -3.05 6.39
C VAL A 195 8.19 -4.07 7.26
N ASP A 196 7.00 -3.72 7.76
CA ASP A 196 6.21 -4.60 8.62
C ASP A 196 5.22 -5.47 7.83
N ALA A 197 4.87 -5.08 6.59
CA ALA A 197 4.01 -5.85 5.71
C ALA A 197 4.20 -5.53 4.22
N LEU A 198 3.86 -6.49 3.36
CA LEU A 198 4.04 -6.40 1.92
C LEU A 198 2.75 -6.71 1.16
N ILE A 199 2.48 -5.95 0.11
CA ILE A 199 1.42 -6.23 -0.87
C ILE A 199 2.05 -6.35 -2.25
N PHE A 200 2.18 -7.58 -2.74
CA PHE A 200 2.70 -7.89 -4.07
C PHE A 200 1.57 -7.80 -5.11
N VAL A 201 1.73 -6.92 -6.10
CA VAL A 201 0.72 -6.64 -7.11
C VAL A 201 1.06 -7.38 -8.40
N VAL A 202 0.29 -8.42 -8.70
CA VAL A 202 0.36 -9.23 -9.92
C VAL A 202 -0.54 -8.60 -10.98
N ASP A 203 0.02 -8.20 -12.11
CA ASP A 203 -0.76 -7.68 -13.24
C ASP A 203 -1.32 -8.83 -14.08
N ALA A 204 -2.65 -9.03 -14.09
CA ALA A 204 -3.30 -10.07 -14.89
C ALA A 204 -2.91 -10.02 -16.38
N LEU A 205 -2.67 -8.83 -16.94
CA LEU A 205 -2.27 -8.67 -18.34
C LEU A 205 -0.85 -9.18 -18.61
N ARG A 206 0.01 -9.19 -17.60
CA ARG A 206 1.40 -9.68 -17.69
C ARG A 206 1.50 -11.15 -17.29
N ALA A 207 0.84 -11.54 -16.21
CA ALA A 207 1.00 -12.84 -15.59
C ALA A 207 0.31 -13.97 -16.35
N LEU A 208 -0.88 -13.71 -16.92
CA LEU A 208 -1.72 -14.74 -17.53
C LEU A 208 -1.52 -14.78 -19.03
N ARG A 209 -1.75 -15.94 -19.66
CA ARG A 209 -1.62 -16.14 -21.12
C ARG A 209 -2.94 -16.44 -21.82
N LEU A 210 -4.01 -15.76 -21.40
CA LEU A 210 -5.32 -15.91 -22.00
C LEU A 210 -5.41 -15.12 -23.31
N LYS A 211 -6.01 -15.73 -24.35
CA LYS A 211 -6.21 -15.10 -25.67
C LYS A 211 -7.14 -13.90 -25.61
N GLN A 212 -8.15 -13.93 -24.74
CA GLN A 212 -9.06 -12.79 -24.53
C GLN A 212 -8.36 -11.52 -23.99
N LEU A 213 -7.15 -11.65 -23.44
CA LEU A 213 -6.39 -10.51 -22.92
C LEU A 213 -5.59 -9.78 -24.00
N THR A 214 -5.54 -10.28 -25.24
CA THR A 214 -4.72 -9.69 -26.31
C THR A 214 -5.07 -8.22 -26.56
N LEU A 215 -6.35 -7.91 -26.78
CA LEU A 215 -6.78 -6.53 -26.99
C LEU A 215 -6.47 -5.63 -25.78
N ALA A 216 -6.71 -6.11 -24.57
CA ALA A 216 -6.43 -5.36 -23.35
C ALA A 216 -4.91 -5.09 -23.17
N ARG A 217 -4.04 -6.02 -23.56
CA ARG A 217 -2.59 -5.82 -23.56
C ARG A 217 -2.17 -4.76 -24.58
N GLU A 218 -2.71 -4.80 -25.79
CA GLU A 218 -2.43 -3.83 -26.84
C GLU A 218 -2.81 -2.41 -26.39
N VAL A 219 -4.02 -2.23 -25.88
CA VAL A 219 -4.50 -0.94 -25.36
C VAL A 219 -3.65 -0.45 -24.18
N ALA A 220 -3.22 -1.35 -23.30
CA ALA A 220 -2.40 -1.01 -22.15
C ALA A 220 -0.90 -0.86 -22.47
N GLY A 221 -0.48 -1.08 -23.73
CA GLY A 221 0.94 -1.06 -24.12
C GLY A 221 1.78 -2.13 -23.39
N VAL A 222 1.16 -3.23 -22.96
CA VAL A 222 1.87 -4.32 -22.27
C VAL A 222 2.46 -5.24 -23.33
N PRO A 223 3.80 -5.37 -23.42
CA PRO A 223 4.42 -6.24 -24.40
C PRO A 223 4.02 -7.70 -24.15
N THR A 224 3.90 -8.47 -25.23
CA THR A 224 3.70 -9.93 -25.14
C THR A 224 4.93 -10.54 -24.50
N GLN A 225 4.88 -10.82 -23.20
CA GLN A 225 6.04 -11.32 -22.46
C GLN A 225 6.48 -12.70 -22.97
N THR A 226 7.79 -12.92 -22.90
CA THR A 226 8.39 -14.23 -23.04
C THR A 226 8.00 -15.09 -21.84
N ALA A 227 7.30 -16.20 -22.08
CA ALA A 227 7.78 -17.47 -21.55
C ALA A 227 7.94 -17.70 -20.03
N GLY A 228 7.22 -17.05 -19.09
CA GLY A 228 7.17 -17.55 -17.69
C GLY A 228 8.23 -16.98 -16.75
N LEU A 229 8.65 -15.74 -16.99
CA LEU A 229 9.37 -14.96 -15.98
C LEU A 229 8.37 -14.31 -15.01
N ALA A 230 8.65 -14.41 -13.72
CA ALA A 230 8.01 -13.55 -12.72
C ALA A 230 8.52 -12.11 -12.86
N ASP A 231 7.84 -11.21 -12.18
CA ASP A 231 8.34 -9.86 -11.94
C ASP A 231 9.67 -9.90 -11.17
N PRO A 232 10.78 -9.36 -11.71
CA PRO A 232 12.06 -9.40 -11.03
C PRO A 232 12.07 -8.57 -9.74
N THR A 233 11.13 -7.62 -9.57
CA THR A 233 10.97 -6.86 -8.33
C THR A 233 10.55 -7.75 -7.15
N PHE A 234 9.80 -8.83 -7.41
CA PHE A 234 9.38 -9.75 -6.35
C PHE A 234 10.60 -10.43 -5.74
N SER A 235 11.48 -10.94 -6.59
CA SER A 235 12.74 -11.55 -6.18
C SER A 235 13.63 -10.55 -5.44
N ALA A 236 13.82 -9.36 -6.01
CA ALA A 236 14.65 -8.33 -5.41
C ALA A 236 14.21 -7.90 -4.01
N VAL A 237 12.91 -8.00 -3.68
CA VAL A 237 12.40 -7.75 -2.34
C VAL A 237 12.58 -8.98 -1.45
N LEU A 238 12.11 -10.15 -1.88
CA LEU A 238 12.15 -11.38 -1.07
C LEU A 238 13.57 -11.83 -0.69
N ASP A 239 14.55 -11.57 -1.56
CA ASP A 239 15.96 -11.92 -1.31
C ASP A 239 16.60 -11.05 -0.22
N ARG A 240 15.97 -9.91 0.14
CA ARG A 240 16.46 -8.98 1.17
C ARG A 240 15.78 -9.12 2.52
N LEU A 241 14.62 -9.78 2.57
CA LEU A 241 13.88 -9.91 3.82
C LEU A 241 14.62 -10.84 4.79
N PRO A 242 14.59 -10.51 6.10
CA PRO A 242 15.14 -11.40 7.11
C PRO A 242 14.37 -12.72 7.12
N ARG A 243 15.10 -13.83 7.26
CA ARG A 243 14.54 -15.18 7.26
C ARG A 243 14.76 -15.85 8.60
N GLU A 244 13.72 -16.52 9.07
CA GLU A 244 13.78 -17.39 10.23
C GLU A 244 13.28 -18.78 9.82
N GLY A 245 14.11 -19.81 9.98
CA GLY A 245 13.76 -21.17 9.51
C GLY A 245 13.53 -21.24 7.99
N GLY A 246 14.24 -20.42 7.21
CA GLY A 246 14.17 -20.41 5.73
C GLY A 246 13.02 -19.59 5.13
N LEU A 247 12.06 -19.15 5.94
CA LEU A 247 10.90 -18.36 5.50
C LEU A 247 10.96 -16.93 6.04
N CYS A 248 10.37 -16.00 5.30
CA CYS A 248 10.16 -14.63 5.71
C CYS A 248 8.97 -14.58 6.69
N ASP A 249 9.10 -13.86 7.80
CA ASP A 249 7.99 -13.66 8.77
C ASP A 249 7.31 -12.30 8.64
N VAL A 250 7.26 -11.76 7.42
CA VAL A 250 6.58 -10.51 7.11
C VAL A 250 5.16 -10.82 6.61
N PRO A 251 4.09 -10.33 7.26
CA PRO A 251 2.72 -10.37 6.73
C PRO A 251 2.66 -9.94 5.27
N THR A 252 2.16 -10.82 4.42
CA THR A 252 2.23 -10.64 2.97
C THR A 252 0.87 -10.89 2.32
N ALA A 253 0.47 -10.07 1.36
CA ALA A 253 -0.66 -10.34 0.48
C ALA A 253 -0.19 -10.33 -0.99
N ILE A 254 -0.64 -11.30 -1.77
CA ILE A 254 -0.53 -11.29 -3.23
C ILE A 254 -1.88 -10.84 -3.80
N VAL A 255 -1.84 -9.85 -4.68
CA VAL A 255 -3.03 -9.28 -5.30
C VAL A 255 -2.97 -9.53 -6.79
N LEU A 256 -3.84 -10.40 -7.31
CA LEU A 256 -4.09 -10.45 -8.75
C LEU A 256 -4.95 -9.24 -9.11
N ASN A 257 -4.32 -8.23 -9.69
CA ASN A 257 -4.93 -6.96 -10.05
C ASN A 257 -5.42 -6.97 -11.51
N LYS A 258 -6.26 -5.98 -11.83
CA LYS A 258 -6.93 -5.83 -13.13
C LYS A 258 -7.87 -7.00 -13.44
N CYS A 259 -8.45 -7.64 -12.43
CA CYS A 259 -9.38 -8.76 -12.64
C CYS A 259 -10.66 -8.37 -13.40
N ASP A 260 -10.94 -7.08 -13.59
CA ASP A 260 -12.05 -6.59 -14.42
C ASP A 260 -11.98 -7.04 -15.89
N VAL A 261 -10.78 -7.28 -16.42
CA VAL A 261 -10.60 -7.86 -17.77
C VAL A 261 -10.96 -9.35 -17.84
N LEU A 262 -11.15 -9.97 -16.68
CA LEU A 262 -11.48 -11.39 -16.50
C LEU A 262 -12.76 -11.59 -15.69
N ARG A 263 -13.62 -10.56 -15.59
CA ARG A 263 -14.83 -10.56 -14.75
C ARG A 263 -15.89 -11.63 -15.08
N PHE A 264 -15.70 -12.38 -16.15
CA PHE A 264 -16.57 -13.48 -16.59
C PHE A 264 -15.89 -14.85 -16.49
N GLU A 265 -14.63 -14.90 -16.06
CA GLU A 265 -13.89 -16.15 -15.90
C GLU A 265 -14.07 -16.69 -14.49
N PRO A 266 -14.47 -17.96 -14.31
CA PRO A 266 -14.43 -18.61 -13.01
C PRO A 266 -12.98 -18.82 -12.52
N PRO A 267 -12.69 -18.61 -11.22
CA PRO A 267 -13.61 -18.20 -10.15
C PRO A 267 -13.70 -16.67 -9.94
N ILE A 268 -13.05 -15.87 -10.79
CA ILE A 268 -12.94 -14.41 -10.64
C ILE A 268 -14.31 -13.73 -10.64
N ASP A 269 -15.21 -14.19 -11.50
CA ASP A 269 -16.56 -13.66 -11.64
C ASP A 269 -17.38 -13.75 -10.34
N GLN A 270 -17.20 -14.81 -9.55
CA GLN A 270 -17.84 -14.96 -8.24
C GLN A 270 -17.29 -13.92 -7.26
N TRP A 271 -15.97 -13.85 -7.10
CA TRP A 271 -15.33 -12.94 -6.15
C TRP A 271 -15.58 -11.47 -6.46
N LEU A 272 -15.58 -11.07 -7.74
CA LEU A 272 -15.85 -9.68 -8.12
C LEU A 272 -17.34 -9.27 -8.00
N ARG A 273 -18.26 -10.24 -7.92
CA ARG A 273 -19.69 -9.99 -7.71
C ARG A 273 -20.04 -9.71 -6.26
N GLU A 274 -19.27 -10.24 -5.31
CA GLU A 274 -19.44 -9.92 -3.89
C GLU A 274 -19.36 -8.41 -3.67
N ASP A 275 -20.22 -7.90 -2.78
CA ASP A 275 -20.26 -6.46 -2.48
C ASP A 275 -18.88 -6.00 -2.03
N GLY A 276 -18.38 -4.94 -2.67
CA GLY A 276 -16.99 -4.50 -2.49
C GLY A 276 -16.67 -3.93 -1.10
N ARG A 277 -17.69 -3.73 -0.26
CA ARG A 277 -17.56 -3.17 1.09
C ARG A 277 -17.68 -4.28 2.14
N PRO A 278 -16.65 -4.48 2.98
CA PRO A 278 -16.69 -5.48 4.03
C PRO A 278 -17.73 -5.09 5.08
N GLN A 279 -18.62 -6.02 5.43
CA GLN A 279 -19.62 -5.82 6.49
C GLN A 279 -19.12 -6.29 7.86
N SER A 280 -18.15 -7.22 7.86
CA SER A 280 -17.50 -7.77 9.04
C SER A 280 -16.00 -7.92 8.78
N ALA A 281 -15.23 -8.17 9.83
CA ALA A 281 -13.82 -8.53 9.67
C ALA A 281 -13.72 -9.75 8.74
N PRO A 282 -12.63 -9.87 7.94
CA PRO A 282 -12.48 -11.00 7.04
C PRO A 282 -12.55 -12.32 7.82
N ASP A 283 -13.46 -13.20 7.41
CA ASP A 283 -13.48 -14.57 7.92
C ASP A 283 -12.21 -15.29 7.41
N PRO A 284 -11.36 -15.84 8.30
CA PRO A 284 -10.21 -16.65 7.88
C PRO A 284 -10.56 -17.74 6.86
N ALA A 285 -11.74 -18.36 6.96
CA ALA A 285 -12.17 -19.40 6.02
C ALA A 285 -12.43 -18.85 4.62
N ASP A 286 -13.04 -17.66 4.51
CA ASP A 286 -13.28 -16.99 3.23
C ASP A 286 -11.99 -16.52 2.58
N VAL A 287 -11.08 -15.94 3.38
CA VAL A 287 -9.75 -15.53 2.91
C VAL A 287 -8.93 -16.73 2.43
N PHE A 288 -9.02 -17.86 3.14
CA PHE A 288 -8.38 -19.11 2.71
C PHE A 288 -8.96 -19.63 1.40
N ARG A 289 -10.28 -19.63 1.26
CA ARG A 289 -10.97 -20.05 0.02
C ARG A 289 -10.60 -19.16 -1.17
N GLU A 290 -10.60 -17.84 -1.00
CA GLU A 290 -10.12 -16.90 -2.03
C GLU A 290 -8.65 -17.19 -2.39
N SER A 291 -7.82 -17.44 -1.37
CA SER A 291 -6.41 -17.74 -1.58
C SER A 291 -6.19 -19.02 -2.38
N GLN A 292 -6.97 -20.08 -2.10
CA GLN A 292 -6.95 -21.33 -2.85
C GLN A 292 -7.35 -21.11 -4.31
N ASP A 293 -8.41 -20.34 -4.54
CA ASP A 293 -8.91 -20.03 -5.89
C ASP A 293 -7.88 -19.23 -6.70
N VAL A 294 -7.25 -18.22 -6.11
CA VAL A 294 -6.19 -17.44 -6.77
C VAL A 294 -4.97 -18.33 -7.07
N PHE A 295 -4.54 -19.15 -6.10
CA PHE A 295 -3.42 -20.07 -6.27
C PHE A 295 -3.68 -21.07 -7.41
N ALA A 296 -4.85 -21.70 -7.41
CA ALA A 296 -5.27 -22.65 -8.43
C ALA A 296 -5.38 -21.98 -9.80
N PHE A 297 -5.95 -20.77 -9.86
CA PHE A 297 -6.08 -20.00 -11.10
C PHE A 297 -4.71 -19.64 -11.70
N LEU A 298 -3.79 -19.09 -10.89
CA LEU A 298 -2.43 -18.77 -11.34
C LEU A 298 -1.67 -20.03 -11.79
N THR A 299 -1.79 -21.13 -11.05
CA THR A 299 -1.13 -22.41 -11.41
C THR A 299 -1.68 -22.98 -12.71
N ARG A 300 -3.02 -23.03 -12.87
CA ARG A 300 -3.70 -23.51 -14.08
C ARG A 300 -3.26 -22.72 -15.32
N HIS A 301 -3.00 -21.44 -15.17
CA HIS A 301 -2.56 -20.56 -16.26
C HIS A 301 -1.03 -20.41 -16.37
N GLN A 302 -0.26 -21.31 -15.74
CA GLN A 302 1.21 -21.34 -15.79
C GLN A 302 1.88 -20.05 -15.30
N ALA A 303 1.21 -19.34 -14.39
CA ALA A 303 1.70 -18.11 -13.74
C ALA A 303 2.34 -18.40 -12.37
N THR A 304 2.73 -19.66 -12.11
CA THR A 304 3.37 -20.10 -10.85
C THR A 304 4.57 -19.25 -10.40
N PRO A 305 5.43 -18.70 -11.27
CA PRO A 305 6.52 -17.81 -10.83
C PRO A 305 6.06 -16.61 -10.01
N TRP A 306 4.81 -16.13 -10.20
CA TRP A 306 4.23 -15.03 -9.44
C TRP A 306 3.80 -15.43 -8.01
N LEU A 307 3.76 -16.72 -7.71
CA LEU A 307 3.42 -17.28 -6.40
C LEU A 307 4.64 -17.36 -5.46
N ARG A 308 5.82 -16.89 -5.87
CA ARG A 308 7.04 -16.90 -5.05
C ARG A 308 6.82 -16.35 -3.62
N PRO A 309 6.13 -15.21 -3.41
CA PRO A 309 5.89 -14.71 -2.05
C PRO A 309 5.09 -15.68 -1.18
N PHE A 310 4.14 -16.43 -1.75
CA PHE A 310 3.36 -17.43 -1.02
C PHE A 310 4.21 -18.64 -0.59
N MET A 311 5.19 -19.01 -1.40
CA MET A 311 6.12 -20.09 -1.06
C MET A 311 7.10 -19.68 0.04
N GLU A 312 7.53 -18.42 0.06
CA GLU A 312 8.63 -17.95 0.90
C GLU A 312 8.21 -17.19 2.17
N CYS A 313 7.00 -16.65 2.24
CA CYS A 313 6.49 -15.97 3.44
C CYS A 313 5.64 -16.92 4.29
N ARG A 314 5.82 -16.89 5.62
CA ARG A 314 5.05 -17.71 6.57
C ARG A 314 3.56 -17.38 6.58
N ARG A 315 3.24 -16.09 6.44
CA ARG A 315 1.89 -15.53 6.51
C ARG A 315 1.61 -14.83 5.18
N CYS A 316 0.93 -15.53 4.28
CA CYS A 316 0.62 -15.02 2.96
C CYS A 316 -0.84 -15.32 2.57
N THR A 317 -1.58 -14.28 2.16
CA THR A 317 -2.92 -14.42 1.56
C THR A 317 -2.90 -14.04 0.08
N LEU A 318 -3.87 -14.50 -0.70
CA LEU A 318 -4.01 -14.15 -2.10
C LEU A 318 -5.43 -13.63 -2.39
N HIS A 319 -5.53 -12.59 -3.23
CA HIS A 319 -6.81 -11.92 -3.49
C HIS A 319 -7.00 -11.58 -4.97
N PHE A 320 -8.25 -11.64 -5.41
CA PHE A 320 -8.68 -11.06 -6.69
C PHE A 320 -9.11 -9.62 -6.47
N VAL A 321 -8.53 -8.69 -7.24
CA VAL A 321 -8.82 -7.26 -7.10
C VAL A 321 -8.96 -6.60 -8.46
N SER A 322 -9.85 -5.62 -8.52
CA SER A 322 -9.83 -4.62 -9.59
C SER A 322 -9.82 -3.23 -8.97
N ALA A 323 -8.70 -2.52 -9.10
CA ALA A 323 -8.57 -1.17 -8.60
C ALA A 323 -9.48 -0.17 -9.34
N THR A 324 -9.76 -0.40 -10.62
CA THR A 324 -10.45 0.55 -11.50
C THR A 324 -11.81 0.04 -11.96
N GLY A 325 -12.07 -1.27 -11.93
CA GLY A 325 -13.30 -1.88 -12.44
C GLY A 325 -13.41 -1.90 -13.96
N MET A 326 -12.43 -1.32 -14.68
CA MET A 326 -12.40 -1.28 -16.13
C MET A 326 -11.01 -1.01 -16.69
N SER A 327 -10.82 -1.40 -17.94
CA SER A 327 -9.65 -1.05 -18.75
C SER A 327 -9.73 0.41 -19.22
N PRO A 328 -8.59 1.12 -19.27
CA PRO A 328 -8.55 2.46 -19.81
C PRO A 328 -8.86 2.44 -21.32
N ALA A 329 -9.59 3.44 -21.80
CA ALA A 329 -9.81 3.67 -23.22
C ALA A 329 -8.90 4.80 -23.70
N VAL A 330 -8.36 4.66 -24.91
CA VAL A 330 -7.65 5.75 -25.59
C VAL A 330 -8.68 6.79 -25.99
N LEU A 331 -8.57 8.02 -25.49
CA LEU A 331 -9.47 9.09 -25.88
C LEU A 331 -9.10 9.60 -27.28
N PRO A 332 -10.07 9.83 -28.17
CA PRO A 332 -9.81 10.51 -29.42
C PRO A 332 -9.33 11.94 -29.16
N MET A 333 -8.18 12.29 -29.74
CA MET A 333 -7.68 13.67 -29.76
C MET A 333 -8.62 14.53 -30.61
N ALA A 334 -8.95 15.75 -30.14
CA ALA A 334 -9.59 16.76 -30.97
C ALA A 334 -8.65 17.09 -32.15
N GLY A 335 -8.94 16.53 -33.34
CA GLY A 335 -8.10 16.67 -34.53
C GLY A 335 -7.76 15.38 -35.29
N GLY A 336 -8.28 14.21 -34.88
CA GLY A 336 -8.24 13.00 -35.72
C GLY A 336 -6.88 12.31 -35.86
N SER A 337 -5.86 12.71 -35.08
CA SER A 337 -4.56 12.05 -35.06
C SER A 337 -4.39 11.18 -33.81
N THR A 338 -4.35 9.86 -33.99
CA THR A 338 -3.97 8.90 -32.96
C THR A 338 -2.46 8.74 -32.96
N VAL A 339 -1.76 9.59 -32.20
CA VAL A 339 -0.31 9.48 -31.97
C VAL A 339 -0.08 8.76 -30.64
N ALA A 340 1.04 8.03 -30.52
CA ALA A 340 1.54 7.56 -29.23
C ALA A 340 1.58 8.72 -28.22
N GLY A 341 0.78 8.63 -27.14
CA GLY A 341 0.58 9.72 -26.18
C GLY A 341 -0.83 10.27 -26.08
N SER A 342 -1.82 9.71 -26.79
CA SER A 342 -3.24 10.03 -26.57
C SER A 342 -3.64 9.79 -25.10
N PRO A 343 -4.36 10.74 -24.46
CA PRO A 343 -4.74 10.63 -23.06
C PRO A 343 -5.67 9.42 -22.89
N THR A 344 -5.29 8.53 -21.99
CA THR A 344 -6.11 7.40 -21.60
C THR A 344 -7.02 7.77 -20.44
N ALA A 345 -8.28 7.37 -20.49
CA ALA A 345 -9.23 7.59 -19.41
C ALA A 345 -10.16 6.38 -19.22
N PHE A 346 -10.73 6.26 -18.04
CA PHE A 346 -11.76 5.29 -17.68
C PHE A 346 -13.13 5.86 -18.06
N ALA A 347 -13.53 5.66 -19.32
CA ALA A 347 -14.69 6.32 -19.94
C ALA A 347 -16.03 6.10 -19.21
N GLY A 348 -16.18 5.00 -18.46
CA GLY A 348 -17.39 4.72 -17.65
C GLY A 348 -17.25 5.02 -16.16
N GLY A 349 -16.18 5.73 -15.76
CA GLY A 349 -15.82 5.95 -14.36
C GLY A 349 -15.22 4.70 -13.70
N ILE A 350 -14.55 4.90 -12.57
CA ILE A 350 -13.94 3.77 -11.83
C ILE A 350 -14.97 3.06 -10.95
N ARG A 351 -14.84 1.73 -10.84
CA ARG A 351 -15.60 0.91 -9.90
C ARG A 351 -14.66 -0.08 -9.20
N PRO A 352 -13.92 0.36 -8.18
CA PRO A 352 -13.05 -0.52 -7.41
C PRO A 352 -13.81 -1.74 -6.86
N ARG A 353 -13.19 -2.92 -6.90
CA ARG A 353 -13.75 -4.18 -6.38
C ARG A 353 -12.71 -4.89 -5.53
N ARG A 354 -13.11 -5.26 -4.31
CA ARG A 354 -12.30 -5.99 -3.30
C ARG A 354 -10.97 -5.34 -2.91
N VAL A 355 -10.79 -4.04 -3.16
CA VAL A 355 -9.51 -3.34 -2.90
C VAL A 355 -9.12 -3.32 -1.42
N LEU A 356 -10.08 -3.39 -0.49
CA LEU A 356 -9.83 -3.42 0.96
C LEU A 356 -9.45 -4.80 1.50
N GLY A 357 -9.79 -5.89 0.80
CA GLY A 357 -9.55 -7.27 1.26
C GLY A 357 -8.08 -7.57 1.59
N PRO A 358 -7.11 -7.23 0.71
CA PRO A 358 -5.69 -7.40 0.99
C PRO A 358 -5.22 -6.61 2.22
N LEU A 359 -5.71 -5.36 2.37
CA LEU A 359 -5.35 -4.51 3.51
C LEU A 359 -5.87 -5.10 4.83
N LEU A 360 -7.11 -5.55 4.86
CA LEU A 360 -7.70 -6.17 6.05
C LEU A 360 -6.99 -7.47 6.43
N SER A 361 -6.59 -8.28 5.44
CA SER A 361 -5.80 -9.49 5.67
C SER A 361 -4.43 -9.17 6.29
N VAL A 362 -3.77 -8.11 5.80
CA VAL A 362 -2.53 -7.61 6.41
C VAL A 362 -2.77 -7.13 7.84
N PHE A 363 -3.83 -6.36 8.09
CA PHE A 363 -4.18 -5.90 9.44
C PHE A 363 -4.43 -7.05 10.41
N GLN A 364 -5.10 -8.11 9.94
CA GLN A 364 -5.33 -9.30 10.73
C GLN A 364 -4.04 -10.08 11.00
N MET A 365 -3.20 -10.32 9.97
CA MET A 365 -1.92 -11.00 10.13
C MET A 365 -0.94 -10.24 11.03
N TRP A 366 -1.00 -8.91 11.04
CA TRP A 366 -0.20 -8.06 11.92
C TRP A 366 -0.77 -7.97 13.35
N GLY A 367 -2.03 -8.38 13.56
CA GLY A 367 -2.69 -8.35 14.87
C GLY A 367 -3.35 -7.00 15.21
N LEU A 368 -3.66 -6.17 14.20
CA LEU A 368 -4.46 -4.94 14.39
C LEU A 368 -5.95 -5.23 14.51
N LEU A 369 -6.43 -6.30 13.87
CA LEU A 369 -7.80 -6.78 13.97
C LEU A 369 -7.81 -8.04 14.84
N ASP A 370 -8.70 -8.07 15.83
CA ASP A 370 -8.94 -9.26 16.63
C ASP A 370 -9.46 -10.37 15.72
N THR A 371 -8.76 -11.50 15.69
CA THR A 371 -9.27 -12.69 15.01
C THR A 371 -10.16 -13.43 16.01
N PRO A 372 -11.46 -13.63 15.74
CA PRO A 372 -12.18 -14.66 16.46
C PRO A 372 -11.51 -15.99 16.09
N VAL A 373 -10.87 -16.62 17.07
CA VAL A 373 -10.17 -17.92 17.01
C VAL A 373 -8.67 -17.88 16.65
N SER A 374 -7.89 -18.61 17.45
CA SER A 374 -6.46 -18.82 17.29
C SER A 374 -6.10 -19.20 15.86
N VAL A 375 -5.10 -18.54 15.31
CA VAL A 375 -4.45 -18.91 14.04
C VAL A 375 -3.82 -20.30 14.21
N ALA A 376 -4.63 -21.35 14.07
CA ALA A 376 -4.13 -22.63 13.61
C ALA A 376 -3.47 -22.33 12.26
N ARG A 377 -2.19 -22.68 12.17
CA ARG A 377 -1.33 -22.38 11.05
C ARG A 377 -2.05 -22.73 9.75
N LEU A 378 -2.22 -21.76 8.85
CA LEU A 378 -2.76 -21.93 7.49
C LEU A 378 -1.99 -22.93 6.60
N ARG A 379 -1.05 -23.70 7.16
CA ARG A 379 -0.30 -24.80 6.52
C ARG A 379 -0.60 -26.18 7.11
N GLU A 380 -1.47 -26.29 8.11
CA GLU A 380 -1.89 -27.58 8.69
C GLU A 380 -3.33 -27.93 8.25
N VAL A 381 -3.60 -27.96 6.94
CA VAL A 381 -4.65 -28.78 6.30
C VAL A 381 -4.15 -29.23 4.93
#